data_AF-A0A0Q0VK56-F1
#
_entry.id   AF-A0A0Q0VK56-F1
#
_cell.length_a   1.000
_cell.length_b   1.000
_cell.length_c   1.000
_cell.angle_alpha   90.00
_cell.angle_beta   90.00
_cell.angle_gamma   90.00
#
_symmetry.space_group_name_H-M   'P 1'
#
loop_
_entity.id
_entity.type
_entity.pdbx_description
1 polymer ?
#
loop_
_entity_poly.entity_id
_entity_poly.type
_entity_poly.pdbx_seq_one_letter_code
_entity_poly.pdbx_strand_id
1 'polypeptide(L)' 'MHVFNESRCYTPLRVSEILSVDITTVYRMIRCIEDPLPAFRLKNNGQLRVHGKDLNEYFESHQVDPLNE' A
#
# COMPACT_ATOMS: atom_id res chain seq x y z
N MET A 1 7.52 12.67 3.68
CA MET A 1 6.61 13.31 2.70
C MET A 1 5.45 12.36 2.49
N HIS A 2 4.23 12.69 2.92
CA HIS A 2 3.10 11.76 2.84
C HIS A 2 2.40 11.85 1.48
N VAL A 3 2.50 10.76 0.69
CA VAL A 3 1.90 10.66 -0.64
C VAL A 3 0.39 10.40 -0.54
N PHE A 4 -0.03 9.67 0.50
CA PHE A 4 -1.43 9.31 0.73
C PHE A 4 -2.05 10.16 1.84
N ASN A 5 -3.34 10.48 1.72
CA ASN A 5 -4.08 11.14 2.78
C ASN A 5 -4.46 10.11 3.85
N GLU A 6 -3.99 10.33 5.08
CA GLU A 6 -4.11 9.36 6.18
C GLU A 6 -5.55 9.02 6.56
N SER A 7 -6.47 9.98 6.43
CA SER A 7 -7.90 9.81 6.75
C SER A 7 -8.70 9.09 5.66
N ARG A 8 -8.07 8.72 4.54
CA ARG A 8 -8.73 8.07 3.40
C ARG A 8 -8.29 6.63 3.24
N CYS A 9 -9.13 5.85 2.55
CA CYS A 9 -8.83 4.47 2.20
C CYS A 9 -8.83 4.32 0.68
N TYR A 10 -7.81 3.65 0.17
CA TYR A 10 -7.54 3.52 -1.26
C TYR A 10 -7.72 2.07 -1.69
N THR A 11 -8.25 1.85 -2.89
CA THR A 11 -8.29 0.52 -3.50
C THR A 11 -6.92 0.19 -4.08
N PRO A 12 -6.57 -1.10 -4.27
CA PRO A 12 -5.31 -1.49 -4.91
C PRO A 12 -5.07 -0.81 -6.26
N LEU A 13 -6.13 -0.66 -7.07
CA LEU A 13 -6.07 0.08 -8.33
C LEU A 13 -5.67 1.55 -8.12
N ARG A 14 -6.26 2.23 -7.14
CA ARG A 14 -5.94 3.64 -6.92
C ARG A 14 -4.52 3.83 -6.38
N VAL A 15 -4.05 2.90 -5.55
CA VAL A 15 -2.67 2.86 -5.07
C VAL A 15 -1.70 2.68 -6.25
N SER A 16 -2.01 1.75 -7.17
CA SER A 16 -1.16 1.49 -8.33
C SER A 16 -1.08 2.70 -9.28
N GLU A 17 -2.19 3.41 -9.48
CA GLU A 17 -2.21 4.67 -10.25
C GLU A 17 -1.35 5.77 -9.60
N ILE A 18 -1.47 5.96 -8.28
CA ILE A 18 -0.73 7.00 -7.55
C ILE A 18 0.78 6.73 -7.59
N LEU A 19 1.18 5.47 -7.42
CA LEU A 19 2.59 5.05 -7.42
C LEU A 19 3.15 4.81 -8.82
N SER A 20 2.31 4.86 -9.86
CA SER A 20 2.68 4.50 -11.24
C SER A 20 3.32 3.11 -11.37
N VAL A 21 2.75 2.12 -10.68
CA VAL A 21 3.17 0.71 -10.74
C VAL A 21 2.03 -0.17 -11.26
N ASP A 22 2.35 -1.42 -11.62
CA ASP A 22 1.31 -2.39 -11.97
C ASP A 22 0.46 -2.77 -10.74
N ILE A 23 -0.84 -2.99 -10.96
CA ILE A 23 -1.76 -3.37 -9.88
C ILE A 23 -1.37 -4.70 -9.21
N THR A 24 -0.77 -5.63 -9.95
CA THR A 24 -0.29 -6.91 -9.41
C THR A 24 0.84 -6.72 -8.41
N THR A 25 1.66 -5.67 -8.56
CA THR A 25 2.69 -5.29 -7.59
C THR A 25 2.06 -4.93 -6.25
N VAL A 26 0.99 -4.13 -6.26
CA VAL A 26 0.26 -3.78 -5.03
C VAL A 26 -0.35 -5.03 -4.38
N TYR A 27 -0.91 -5.94 -5.17
CA TYR A 27 -1.42 -7.21 -4.64
C TYR A 27 -0.32 -8.11 -4.07
N ARG A 28 0.89 -8.09 -4.64
CA ARG A 28 2.06 -8.81 -4.09
C ARG A 28 2.48 -8.21 -2.75
N MET A 29 2.54 -6.88 -2.63
CA MET A 29 2.83 -6.20 -1.35
C MET A 29 1.82 -6.60 -0.27
N ILE A 30 0.53 -6.61 -0.59
CA ILE A 30 -0.54 -7.02 0.34
C ILE A 30 -0.42 -8.50 0.75
N ARG A 31 0.07 -9.37 -0.15
CA ARG A 31 0.18 -10.81 0.07
C ARG A 31 1.58 -11.26 0.51
N CYS A 32 2.48 -10.32 0.80
CA CYS A 32 3.82 -10.64 1.28
C CYS A 32 3.71 -11.41 2.61
N ILE A 33 4.52 -12.44 2.80
CA ILE A 33 4.45 -13.29 4.00
C ILE A 33 5.22 -12.64 5.15
N GLU A 34 6.38 -12.03 4.85
CA GLU A 34 7.28 -11.47 5.87
C GLU A 34 6.84 -10.07 6.31
N ASP A 35 6.48 -9.23 5.34
CA ASP A 35 6.04 -7.86 5.59
C ASP A 35 4.86 -7.45 4.68
N PRO A 36 3.63 -7.83 5.05
CA PRO A 36 2.44 -7.52 4.26
C PRO A 36 1.98 -6.07 4.44
N LEU A 37 1.62 -5.43 3.32
CA LEU A 37 0.85 -4.17 3.36
C LEU A 37 -0.56 -4.44 3.92
N PRO A 38 -0.96 -3.82 5.05
CA PRO A 38 -2.19 -4.19 5.76
C PRO A 38 -3.43 -3.71 4.99
N ALA A 39 -4.13 -4.67 4.38
CA ALA A 39 -5.35 -4.43 3.64
C ALA A 39 -6.58 -5.03 4.33
N PHE A 40 -7.72 -4.37 4.18
CA PHE A 40 -8.99 -4.80 4.75
C PHE A 40 -10.12 -4.77 3.72
N ARG A 41 -11.24 -5.40 4.06
CA ARG A 41 -12.49 -5.37 3.29
C ARG A 41 -13.61 -4.88 4.21
N LEU A 42 -14.48 -4.00 3.69
CA LEU A 42 -15.63 -3.49 4.46
C LEU A 42 -16.74 -4.52 4.66
N LYS A 43 -16.78 -5.56 3.82
CA LYS A 43 -17.78 -6.64 3.85
C LYS A 43 -17.10 -7.95 3.47
N ASN A 44 -17.69 -9.09 3.86
CA ASN A 44 -17.29 -10.38 3.32
C ASN A 44 -17.51 -10.37 1.79
N ASN A 45 -16.47 -10.63 0.99
CA ASN A 45 -16.39 -10.39 -0.47
C ASN A 45 -16.38 -8.92 -0.97
N GLY A 46 -16.16 -7.94 -0.09
CA GLY A 46 -15.96 -6.55 -0.51
C GLY A 46 -14.62 -6.31 -1.23
N GLN A 47 -14.51 -5.16 -1.91
CA GLN A 47 -13.25 -4.71 -2.52
C GLN A 47 -12.18 -4.48 -1.43
N LEU A 48 -10.96 -4.92 -1.70
CA LEU A 48 -9.80 -4.65 -0.83
C LEU A 48 -9.52 -3.15 -0.79
N ARG A 49 -9.13 -2.69 0.40
CA ARG A 49 -8.74 -1.32 0.68
C ARG A 49 -7.54 -1.28 1.62
N VAL A 50 -6.77 -0.21 1.54
CA VAL A 50 -5.63 0.08 2.42
C VAL A 50 -5.82 1.49 2.96
N HIS A 51 -5.56 1.73 4.25
CA HIS A 51 -5.60 3.10 4.79
C HIS A 51 -4.40 3.89 4.27
N GLY A 52 -4.61 5.19 4.04
CA GLY A 52 -3.53 6.09 3.63
C GLY A 52 -2.41 6.17 4.68
N LYS A 53 -2.77 6.06 5.97
CA LYS A 53 -1.82 6.03 7.08
C LYS A 53 -0.87 4.84 6.94
N ASP A 54 -1.43 3.63 6.82
CA ASP A 54 -0.66 2.39 6.64
C ASP A 54 0.20 2.42 5.37
N LEU A 55 -0.31 2.98 4.26
CA LEU A 55 0.47 3.13 3.03
C LEU A 55 1.70 4.00 3.27
N ASN A 56 1.54 5.15 3.92
CA ASN A 56 2.65 6.03 4.21
C ASN A 56 3.67 5.36 5.15
N GLU A 57 3.21 4.73 6.23
CA GLU A 57 4.10 4.01 7.18
C GLU A 57 4.84 2.86 6.51
N TYR A 58 4.16 2.09 5.67
CA TYR A 58 4.75 1.00 4.90
C TYR A 58 5.85 1.52 3.97
N PHE A 59 5.56 2.51 3.13
CA PHE A 59 6.55 3.02 2.19
C PHE A 59 7.68 3.79 2.86
N GLU A 60 7.43 4.46 3.99
CA GLU A 60 8.48 5.10 4.78
C GLU A 60 9.46 4.06 5.35
N SER A 61 8.95 2.94 5.86
CA SER A 61 9.78 1.84 6.38
C SER A 61 10.53 1.06 5.28
N HIS A 62 10.02 1.08 4.05
CA HIS A 62 10.62 0.43 2.88
C HIS A 62 11.41 1.38 1.98
N GLN A 63 11.64 2.64 2.40
CA GLN A 63 12.57 3.50 1.67
C GLN A 63 13.96 2.91 1.79
N VAL A 64 14.36 2.16 0.77
CA VAL A 64 15.74 1.73 0.60
C VAL A 64 16.54 3.00 0.32
N ASP A 65 17.41 3.37 1.26
CA ASP A 65 18.34 4.48 1.06
C ASP A 65 19.36 4.05 -0.02
N PRO A 66 19.39 4.70 -1.20
CA PRO A 66 20.27 4.28 -2.29
C PRO A 66 21.76 4.55 -2.01
N LEU A 67 22.12 5.16 -0.88
CA LEU A 67 23.50 5.34 -0.44
C LEU A 67 23.96 4.29 0.59
N ASN A 68 23.08 3.36 0.97
CA ASN A 68 23.39 2.29 1.92
C ASN A 68 23.29 0.92 1.21
N GLU A 69 24.25 0.67 0.30
CA GLU A 69 24.59 -0.65 -0.27
C GLU A 69 25.92 -1.15 0.33
#